data_AF-A0A1I4A5H6-F1
#
_entry.id   AF-A0A1I4A5H6-F1
#
_cell.length_a   1.000
_cell.length_b   1.000
_cell.length_c   1.000
_cell.angle_alpha   90.00
_cell.angle_beta   90.00
_cell.angle_gamma   90.00
#
_symmetry.space_group_name_H-M   'P 1'
#
loop_
_entity.id
_entity.type
_entity.pdbx_description
1 polymer ?
#
loop_
_entity_poly.entity_id
_entity_poly.type
_entity_poly.pdbx_seq_one_letter_code
_entity_poly.pdbx_strand_id
1 'polypeptide(L)'
;MVTRNLRIADFIATEHPAAGAFVEILCEDHIGTYVLPFLCRFERDGWRNAATGEPIEITVLGWRNRPAGSPGDRTAGAPRRVHQDPGK
;
A
#
# COMPACT_ATOMS: atom_id res chain seq x y z
N MET A 1 11.73 -18.74 -14.00
CA MET A 1 10.71 -17.78 -14.45
C MET A 1 9.55 -17.87 -13.46
N VAL A 2 9.31 -16.83 -12.65
CA VAL A 2 8.12 -16.80 -11.80
C VAL A 2 6.96 -16.34 -12.68
N THR A 3 5.90 -17.14 -12.76
CA THR A 3 4.71 -16.78 -13.56
C THR A 3 3.86 -15.77 -12.81
N ARG A 4 3.06 -14.97 -13.54
CA ARG A 4 2.10 -14.03 -12.97
C ARG A 4 1.26 -14.65 -11.85
N ASN A 5 0.73 -15.85 -12.09
CA ASN A 5 -0.13 -16.55 -11.13
C ASN A 5 0.60 -16.94 -9.84
N LEU A 6 1.89 -17.30 -9.91
CA LEU A 6 2.69 -17.57 -8.71
C LEU A 6 2.86 -16.33 -7.84
N ARG A 7 3.03 -15.14 -8.44
CA ARG A 7 3.13 -13.90 -7.67
C ARG A 7 1.80 -13.51 -7.03
N ILE A 8 0.68 -13.74 -7.73
CA ILE A 8 -0.65 -13.46 -7.17
C ILE A 8 -0.95 -14.38 -5.98
N ALA A 9 -0.49 -15.64 -6.02
CA ALA A 9 -0.72 -16.61 -4.95
C ALA A 9 -0.10 -16.20 -3.59
N ASP A 10 0.93 -15.36 -3.59
CA ASP A 10 1.52 -14.80 -2.37
C ASP A 10 0.70 -13.65 -1.75
N PHE A 11 -0.42 -13.27 -2.39
CA PHE A 11 -1.26 -12.15 -2.02
C PHE A 11 -2.73 -12.59 -1.90
N ILE A 12 -3.45 -11.93 -1.00
CA ILE A 12 -4.89 -12.07 -0.82
C ILE A 12 -5.57 -11.20 -1.87
N ALA A 13 -6.25 -11.83 -2.83
CA ALA A 13 -6.93 -11.16 -3.94
C ALA A 13 -8.46 -11.06 -3.77
N THR A 14 -9.04 -11.92 -2.93
CA THR A 14 -10.50 -12.11 -2.82
C THR A 14 -11.14 -11.30 -1.70
N GLU A 15 -10.35 -10.88 -0.72
CA GLU A 15 -10.81 -10.21 0.48
C GLU A 15 -10.15 -8.83 0.60
N HIS A 16 -10.77 -7.93 1.36
CA HIS A 16 -10.17 -6.67 1.74
C HIS A 16 -9.43 -6.82 3.07
N PRO A 17 -8.33 -6.08 3.30
CA PRO A 17 -7.69 -6.06 4.60
C PRO A 17 -8.62 -5.46 5.65
N ALA A 18 -8.31 -5.72 6.92
CA ALA A 18 -8.99 -5.07 8.03
C ALA A 18 -8.94 -3.54 7.88
N ALA A 19 -10.01 -2.85 8.26
CA ALA A 19 -10.09 -1.40 8.14
C ALA A 19 -8.93 -0.72 8.89
N GLY A 20 -8.18 0.13 8.17
CA GLY A 20 -7.02 0.83 8.73
C GLY A 20 -5.72 0.02 8.79
N ALA A 21 -5.70 -1.23 8.29
CA ALA A 21 -4.47 -2.00 8.19
C ALA A 21 -3.51 -1.40 7.14
N PHE A 22 -2.22 -1.40 7.46
CA PHE A 22 -1.15 -1.07 6.53
C PHE A 22 -0.62 -2.33 5.88
N VAL A 23 -0.73 -2.39 4.56
CA VAL A 23 -0.44 -3.60 3.78
C VAL A 23 0.47 -3.29 2.60
N GLU A 24 1.16 -4.31 2.12
CA GLU A 24 1.81 -4.28 0.80
C GLU A 24 0.78 -4.69 -0.24
N ILE A 25 0.76 -4.01 -1.39
CA ILE A 25 -0.13 -4.34 -2.50
C ILE A 25 0.67 -4.75 -3.74
N LEU A 26 0.17 -5.79 -4.41
CA LEU A 26 0.64 -6.23 -5.72
C LEU A 26 -0.16 -5.50 -6.78
N CYS A 27 0.54 -4.76 -7.63
CA CYS A 27 -0.02 -4.04 -8.76
C CYS A 27 0.39 -4.69 -10.07
N GLU A 28 -0.36 -4.38 -11.13
CA GLU A 28 -0.05 -4.76 -12.49
C GLU A 28 -0.18 -3.55 -13.43
N ASP A 29 0.83 -3.35 -14.26
CA ASP A 29 0.77 -2.47 -15.43
C ASP A 29 1.24 -3.22 -16.68
N HIS A 30 1.47 -2.45 -17.75
CA HIS A 30 1.96 -2.93 -19.04
C HIS A 30 3.34 -3.60 -19.01
N ILE A 31 4.16 -3.36 -17.97
CA ILE A 31 5.47 -3.99 -17.76
C ILE A 31 5.32 -5.32 -17.01
N GLY A 32 4.30 -5.42 -16.16
CA GLY A 32 3.92 -6.63 -15.46
C GLY A 32 3.59 -6.38 -14.00
N THR A 33 3.88 -7.37 -13.16
CA THR A 33 3.48 -7.35 -11.75
C THR A 33 4.60 -6.88 -10.83
N TYR A 34 4.27 -5.99 -9.90
CA TYR A 34 5.21 -5.47 -8.91
C TYR A 34 4.51 -5.07 -7.61
N VAL A 35 5.27 -5.10 -6.53
CA VAL A 35 4.79 -4.65 -5.21
C VAL A 35 5.15 -3.19 -5.06
N LEU A 36 4.20 -2.35 -4.60
CA LEU A 36 4.53 -0.95 -4.33
C LEU A 36 5.58 -0.85 -3.22
N PRO A 37 6.57 0.06 -3.35
CA PRO A 37 7.65 0.19 -2.37
C PRO A 37 7.23 0.89 -1.07
N PHE A 38 5.94 1.20 -0.92
CA PHE A 38 5.34 1.86 0.23
C PHE A 38 4.06 1.14 0.68
N LEU A 39 3.70 1.35 1.94
CA LEU A 39 2.49 0.77 2.51
C LEU A 39 1.25 1.46 1.95
N CYS A 40 0.20 0.66 1.80
CA CYS A 40 -1.11 1.12 1.37
C CYS A 40 -2.17 0.73 2.39
N ARG A 41 -3.31 1.41 2.32
CA ARG A 41 -4.51 1.11 3.10
C ARG A 41 -5.70 1.01 2.17
N PHE A 42 -6.62 0.14 2.49
CA PHE A 42 -7.91 0.06 1.81
C PHE A 42 -8.92 0.92 2.57
N GLU A 43 -9.51 1.88 1.88
CA GLU A 43 -10.58 2.74 2.40
C GLU A 43 -11.86 2.54 1.59
N ARG A 44 -12.94 3.24 1.98
CA ARG A 44 -14.25 3.18 1.32
C ARG A 44 -14.17 3.35 -0.20
N ASP A 45 -13.29 4.23 -0.67
CA ASP A 45 -13.19 4.61 -2.08
C ASP A 45 -12.04 3.89 -2.82
N GLY A 46 -11.39 2.91 -2.17
CA GLY A 46 -10.33 2.11 -2.76
C GLY A 46 -8.96 2.23 -2.06
N TRP A 47 -7.91 1.87 -2.80
CA TRP A 47 -6.55 1.84 -2.31
C TRP A 47 -5.93 3.24 -2.23
N ARG A 48 -5.26 3.52 -1.12
CA ARG A 48 -4.53 4.78 -0.92
C ARG A 48 -3.13 4.53 -0.38
N ASN A 49 -2.20 5.40 -0.77
CA ASN A 49 -0.89 5.49 -0.17
C ASN A 49 -1.05 5.81 1.33
N ALA A 50 -0.46 4.99 2.21
CA ALA A 50 -0.60 5.14 3.65
C ALA A 50 0.04 6.42 4.19
N ALA A 51 1.09 6.92 3.53
CA ALA A 51 1.85 8.10 3.96
C ALA A 51 1.26 9.40 3.43
N THR A 52 0.83 9.45 2.17
CA THR A 52 0.32 10.68 1.52
C THR A 52 -1.20 10.77 1.49
N GLY A 53 -1.91 9.64 1.57
CA GLY A 53 -3.36 9.56 1.37
C GLY A 53 -3.79 9.63 -0.10
N GLU A 54 -2.85 9.75 -1.04
CA GLU A 54 -3.14 9.80 -2.47
C GLU A 54 -3.76 8.48 -2.96
N PRO A 55 -4.73 8.54 -3.88
CA PRO A 55 -5.34 7.36 -4.47
C PRO A 55 -4.32 6.57 -5.28
N ILE A 56 -4.43 5.24 -5.23
CA ILE A 56 -3.67 4.33 -6.08
C ILE A 56 -4.53 4.05 -7.32
N GLU A 57 -4.13 4.61 -8.46
CA GLU A 57 -4.89 4.54 -9.72
C GLU A 57 -4.47 3.36 -10.63
N ILE A 58 -3.57 2.51 -10.15
CA ILE A 58 -3.11 1.31 -10.87
C ILE A 58 -3.95 0.09 -10.47
N THR A 59 -4.06 -0.88 -11.40
CA THR A 59 -4.70 -2.17 -11.14
C THR A 59 -4.02 -2.88 -9.97
N VAL A 60 -4.79 -3.12 -8.90
CA VAL A 60 -4.36 -3.90 -7.74
C VAL A 60 -4.84 -5.34 -7.89
N LEU A 61 -3.90 -6.29 -7.84
CA LEU A 61 -4.17 -7.72 -7.95
C LEU A 61 -4.34 -8.42 -6.59
N GLY A 62 -3.83 -7.82 -5.52
CA GLY A 62 -3.96 -8.38 -4.18
C GLY A 62 -3.12 -7.63 -3.14
N TRP A 63 -3.27 -8.03 -1.88
CA TRP A 63 -2.56 -7.43 -0.76
C TRP A 63 -2.00 -8.49 0.19
N ARG A 64 -1.06 -8.09 1.05
CA ARG A 64 -0.59 -8.94 2.15
C ARG A 64 -0.15 -8.08 3.33
N ASN A 65 -0.17 -8.67 4.52
CA ASN A 65 0.49 -8.06 5.67
C ASN A 65 1.98 -7.94 5.40
N ARG A 66 2.57 -6.79 5.75
CA ARG A 66 4.01 -6.65 5.70
C ARG A 66 4.64 -7.61 6.73
N PRO A 67 5.60 -8.47 6.35
CA PRO A 67 6.31 -9.28 7.32
C PRO A 67 7.11 -8.39 8.28
N ALA A 68 7.06 -8.72 9.58
CA ALA A 68 7.81 -7.98 10.60
C ALA A 68 9.31 -8.03 10.29
N GLY A 69 9.95 -6.86 10.16
CA GLY A 69 11.39 -6.75 9.86
C GLY A 69 11.76 -6.34 8.43
N SER A 70 10.80 -6.00 7.56
CA SER A 70 11.10 -5.46 6.22
C SER A 70 11.83 -4.10 6.29
N PRO A 71 12.88 -3.84 5.49
CA PRO A 71 13.72 -2.62 5.56
C PRO A 71 12.99 -1.28 5.44
N GLY A 72 11.74 -1.26 4.99
CA GLY A 72 10.90 -0.06 4.91
C GLY A 72 10.17 0.29 6.22
N ASP A 73 10.49 -0.34 7.35
CA ASP A 73 9.94 -0.02 8.69
C ASP A 73 10.40 1.36 9.19
N ARG A 74 11.41 1.94 8.53
CA ARG A 74 11.72 3.37 8.66
C ARG A 74 10.81 4.15 7.72
N THR A 75 9.91 4.95 8.29
CA THR A 75 9.23 6.09 7.62
C THR A 75 7.95 5.76 6.83
N ALA A 76 6.87 5.39 7.51
CA ALA A 76 5.63 6.11 7.26
C ALA A 76 5.81 7.48 7.94
N GLY A 77 6.07 8.51 7.15
CA GLY A 77 6.28 9.86 7.66
C GLY A 77 5.17 10.21 8.63
N ALA A 78 5.52 10.49 9.89
CA ALA A 78 4.65 11.22 10.78
C ALA A 78 4.11 12.42 9.99
N PRO A 79 2.80 12.70 9.99
CA PRO A 79 2.29 13.89 9.35
C PRO A 79 3.08 15.04 9.96
N ARG A 80 3.86 15.76 9.14
CA ARG A 80 4.39 17.05 9.57
C ARG A 80 3.16 17.83 9.96
N ARG A 81 2.93 17.99 11.27
CA ARG A 81 2.01 19.00 11.78
C ARG A 81 2.49 20.29 11.14
N VAL A 82 1.79 20.75 10.11
CA VAL A 82 1.89 22.14 9.69
C VAL A 82 1.51 22.89 10.96
N HIS A 83 2.51 23.52 11.57
CA HIS A 83 2.29 24.41 12.69
C HIS A 83 1.34 25.47 12.17
N GLN A 84 0.08 25.37 12.56
CA GLN A 84 -0.92 26.37 12.26
C GLN A 84 -0.52 27.56 13.11
N ASP A 85 0.10 28.54 12.46
CA ASP A 85 0.52 29.80 13.03
C ASP A 85 -0.73 30.50 13.60
N PRO A 86 -0.85 30.68 14.93
CA PRO A 86 -1.89 31.53 15.46
C PRO A 86 -1.36 32.96 15.40
N GLY A 87 -1.78 33.68 14.37
CA GLY A 87 -1.48 35.10 14.25
C GLY A 87 -1.84 35.86 15.52
N LYS A 88 -0.87 36.62 16.02
CA LYS A 88 -1.09 37.92 16.65
C LYS A 88 0.15 38.78 16.56
#